data_AF-A0A9W9G974-F1
#
_entry.id   AF-A0A9W9G974-F1
#
_cell.length_a   1.000
_cell.length_b   1.000
_cell.length_c   1.000
_cell.angle_alpha   90.00
_cell.angle_beta   90.00
_cell.angle_gamma   90.00
#
_symmetry.space_group_name_H-M   'P 1'
#
loop_
_entity.id
_entity.type
_entity.pdbx_description
1 polymer ?
#
loop_
_entity_poly.entity_id
_entity_poly.type
_entity_poly.pdbx_seq_one_letter_code
_entity_poly.pdbx_strand_id
1 'polypeptide(L)' 'MVEHLARLLGLEKQDISPQAPIARYGIDSLIAAEMRTWLMKTFGVELTLLQLLSTTMKVDDIVEAILAQTWRSD' A
#
# COMPACT_ATOMS: atom_id res chain seq x y z
N MET A 1 -0.47 -2.25 7.80
CA MET A 1 -0.04 -2.14 6.39
C MET A 1 0.70 -3.39 5.93
N VAL A 2 1.90 -3.66 6.48
CA VAL A 2 2.74 -4.83 6.14
C VAL A 2 1.96 -6.14 6.12
N GLU A 3 1.17 -6.42 7.15
CA GLU A 3 0.40 -7.67 7.22
C GLU A 3 -0.65 -7.82 6.10
N HIS A 4 -1.29 -6.71 5.69
CA HIS A 4 -2.27 -6.76 4.61
C HIS A 4 -1.59 -7.00 3.26
N LEU A 5 -0.49 -6.29 3.00
CA LEU A 5 0.32 -6.47 1.80
C LEU A 5 0.86 -7.90 1.68
N ALA A 6 1.40 -8.45 2.78
CA ALA A 6 1.91 -9.81 2.80
C ALA A 6 0.81 -10.84 2.47
N ARG A 7 -0.41 -10.66 3.03
CA ARG A 7 -1.57 -11.52 2.70
C ARG A 7 -1.99 -11.43 1.24
N LEU A 8 -2.04 -10.24 0.65
CA LEU A 8 -2.39 -10.07 -0.78
C LEU A 8 -1.39 -10.77 -1.71
N LEU A 9 -0.11 -10.79 -1.32
CA LEU A 9 0.97 -11.36 -2.12
C LEU A 9 1.26 -12.83 -1.80
N GLY A 10 0.62 -13.41 -0.79
CA GLY A 10 0.94 -14.76 -0.32
C GLY A 10 2.36 -14.88 0.26
N LEU A 11 2.87 -13.80 0.87
CA LEU A 11 4.19 -13.72 1.48
C LEU A 11 4.09 -13.73 3.01
N GLU A 12 5.19 -14.08 3.68
CA GLU A 12 5.31 -13.92 5.12
C GLU A 12 5.61 -12.46 5.47
N LYS A 13 5.09 -11.99 6.61
CA LYS A 13 5.26 -10.59 7.04
C LYS A 13 6.72 -10.16 7.16
N GLN A 14 7.60 -11.10 7.51
CA GLN A 14 9.03 -10.88 7.73
C GLN A 14 9.80 -10.66 6.42
N ASP A 15 9.22 -11.06 5.29
CA ASP A 15 9.81 -10.88 3.96
C ASP A 15 9.45 -9.51 3.35
N ILE A 16 8.58 -8.75 4.02
CA ILE A 16 8.19 -7.41 3.61
C ILE A 16 8.95 -6.37 4.43
N SER A 17 9.89 -5.70 3.79
CA SER A 17 10.53 -4.48 4.31
C SER A 17 9.66 -3.24 4.03
N PRO A 18 9.36 -2.41 5.04
CA PRO A 18 8.59 -1.19 4.84
C PRO A 18 9.27 -0.13 3.96
N GLN A 19 10.60 -0.16 3.92
CA GLN A 19 11.44 0.82 3.22
C GLN A 19 11.77 0.42 1.78
N ALA A 20 11.45 -0.82 1.39
CA ALA A 20 11.65 -1.30 0.03
C ALA A 20 10.40 -1.01 -0.83
N PRO A 21 10.58 -0.71 -2.13
CA PRO A 21 9.45 -0.48 -3.01
C PRO A 21 8.53 -1.70 -3.11
N ILE A 22 7.21 -1.49 -2.99
CA ILE A 22 6.20 -2.55 -3.00
C ILE A 22 6.16 -3.32 -4.33
N ALA A 23 6.52 -2.66 -5.44
CA ALA A 23 6.64 -3.29 -6.75
C ALA A 23 7.68 -4.43 -6.78
N ARG A 24 8.67 -4.44 -5.88
CA ARG A 24 9.68 -5.51 -5.81
C ARG A 24 9.10 -6.84 -5.33
N TYR A 25 7.93 -6.84 -4.70
CA TYR A 25 7.28 -8.04 -4.20
C TYR A 25 6.31 -8.66 -5.22
N GLY A 26 6.24 -8.13 -6.45
CA GLY A 26 5.39 -8.69 -7.51
C GLY A 26 3.95 -8.17 -7.52
N ILE A 27 3.70 -6.95 -7.03
CA ILE A 27 2.39 -6.31 -7.23
C ILE A 27 2.10 -6.19 -8.73
N ASP A 28 0.93 -6.68 -9.14
CA ASP A 28 0.34 -6.48 -10.46
C ASP A 28 -0.88 -5.53 -10.39
N SER A 29 -1.56 -5.35 -11.52
CA SER A 29 -2.71 -4.45 -11.61
C SER A 29 -3.91 -4.91 -10.77
N LEU A 30 -4.11 -6.21 -10.58
CA LEU A 30 -5.21 -6.76 -9.79
C LEU A 30 -4.97 -6.52 -8.30
N ILE A 31 -3.77 -6.85 -7.82
CA ILE A 31 -3.36 -6.61 -6.43
C ILE A 31 -3.36 -5.11 -6.13
N ALA A 32 -2.88 -4.27 -7.05
CA ALA A 32 -2.93 -2.82 -6.90
C ALA A 32 -4.38 -2.30 -6.81
N ALA A 33 -5.31 -2.83 -7.59
CA ALA A 33 -6.72 -2.45 -7.53
C ALA A 33 -7.40 -2.87 -6.21
N GLU A 34 -7.08 -4.07 -5.71
CA GLU A 34 -7.55 -4.54 -4.41
C GLU A 34 -7.00 -3.68 -3.28
N MET A 35 -5.69 -3.39 -3.31
CA MET A 35 -5.03 -2.53 -2.33
C MET A 35 -5.61 -1.12 -2.34
N ARG A 36 -5.85 -0.51 -3.51
CA ARG A 36 -6.53 0.80 -3.62
C ARG A 36 -7.91 0.76 -2.97
N THR A 37 -8.70 -0.26 -3.27
CA THR A 37 -10.05 -0.41 -2.73
C THR A 37 -10.03 -0.54 -1.22
N TRP A 38 -9.10 -1.33 -0.69
CA TRP A 38 -8.91 -1.49 0.75
C TRP A 38 -8.46 -0.18 1.42
N LEU A 39 -7.48 0.52 0.86
CA LEU A 39 -7.00 1.81 1.39
C LEU A 39 -8.12 2.86 1.49
N MET A 40 -8.93 2.97 0.44
CA MET A 40 -10.07 3.89 0.43
C MET A 40 -11.11 3.49 1.49
N LYS A 41 -11.50 2.21 1.53
CA LYS A 41 -12.55 1.75 2.47
C LYS A 41 -12.12 1.79 3.93
N THR A 42 -10.84 1.53 4.23
CA THR A 42 -10.33 1.43 5.60
C THR A 42 -9.82 2.76 6.14
N PHE A 43 -9.22 3.61 5.29
CA PHE A 43 -8.56 4.85 5.74
C PHE A 43 -9.04 6.11 5.02
N GLY A 44 -9.93 6.01 4.02
CA GLY A 44 -10.33 7.15 3.20
C GLY A 44 -9.21 7.70 2.31
N VAL A 45 -8.13 6.94 2.12
CA VAL A 45 -6.99 7.36 1.29
C VAL A 45 -7.21 6.92 -0.15
N GLU A 46 -7.13 7.88 -1.06
CA GLU A 46 -7.19 7.61 -2.49
C GLU A 46 -5.80 7.63 -3.12
N LEU A 47 -5.26 6.44 -3.39
CA LEU A 47 -4.06 6.26 -4.22
C LEU A 47 -4.46 5.78 -5.62
N THR A 48 -3.76 6.28 -6.63
CA THR A 48 -3.94 5.83 -8.02
C THR A 48 -3.24 4.48 -8.26
N LEU A 49 -3.69 3.73 -9.27
CA LEU A 49 -2.99 2.51 -9.70
C LEU A 49 -1.55 2.79 -10.13
N LEU A 50 -1.29 3.93 -10.77
CA LEU A 50 0.06 4.33 -11.18
C LEU A 50 1.00 4.51 -9.99
N GLN A 51 0.52 5.11 -8.90
CA GLN A 51 1.30 5.22 -7.67
C GLN A 51 1.60 3.85 -7.06
N LEU A 52 0.61 2.96 -7.02
CA LEU A 52 0.75 1.62 -6.44
C LEU A 52 1.64 0.68 -7.28
N LEU A 53 1.69 0.89 -8.60
CA LEU A 53 2.55 0.16 -9.53
C LEU A 53 3.93 0.82 -9.72
N SER A 54 4.17 1.96 -9.07
CA SER A 54 5.45 2.66 -9.17
C SER A 54 6.59 1.82 -8.59
N THR A 55 7.74 1.86 -9.26
CA THR A 55 8.97 1.20 -8.81
C THR A 55 9.61 1.85 -7.58
N THR A 56 9.07 2.98 -7.11
CA THR A 56 9.60 3.73 -5.97
C THR A 56 8.68 3.74 -4.77
N MET A 57 7.41 3.36 -4.92
CA MET A 57 6.41 3.45 -3.85
C MET A 57 6.69 2.44 -2.74
N LYS A 58 6.81 2.89 -1.51
CA LYS A 58 7.10 2.07 -0.32
C LYS A 58 5.87 1.94 0.57
N VAL A 59 5.95 1.01 1.52
CA VAL A 59 4.93 0.90 2.57
C VAL A 59 4.91 2.17 3.43
N ASP A 60 6.07 2.74 3.74
CA ASP A 60 6.17 3.95 4.55
C ASP A 60 5.46 5.14 3.87
N ASP A 61 5.61 5.32 2.55
CA ASP A 61 4.93 6.38 1.79
C ASP A 61 3.40 6.25 1.90
N ILE A 62 2.87 5.01 1.88
CA ILE A 62 1.43 4.75 2.03
C ILE A 62 0.97 5.06 3.46
N VAL A 63 1.79 4.70 4.46
CA VAL A 63 1.50 5.00 5.87
C VAL A 63 1.48 6.52 6.10
N GLU A 64 2.43 7.26 5.53
CA GLU A 64 2.46 8.73 5.56
C GLU A 64 1.20 9.33 4.93
N ALA A 65 0.75 8.80 3.78
CA ALA A 65 -0.50 9.23 3.16
C ALA A 65 -1.74 8.99 4.04
N ILE A 66 -1.78 7.86 4.76
CA ILE A 66 -2.83 7.56 5.75
C ILE A 66 -2.82 8.58 6.89
N LEU A 67 -1.65 8.81 7.49
CA LEU A 67 -1.51 9.74 8.59
C LEU A 67 -1.94 11.15 8.15
N ALA A 68 -1.47 11.63 6.99
CA ALA A 68 -1.83 12.93 6.43
C ALA A 68 -3.33 13.08 6.14
N GLN A 69 -4.04 11.99 5.82
CA GLN A 69 -5.49 12.00 5.61
C GLN A 69 -6.26 12.10 6.93
N THR A 70 -5.78 11.45 7.99
CA THR A 70 -6.41 11.50 9.32
C THR A 70 -6.39 12.92 9.92
N TRP A 71 -5.32 13.69 9.72
CA TRP A 71 -5.24 15.10 10.17
C TRP A 71 -6.17 16.06 9.42
N ARG A 72 -6.70 15.66 8.26
CA ARG A 72 -7.55 16.50 7.40
C ARG A 72 -9.05 16.34 7.70
N SER A 73 -9.40 15.49 8.67
CA SER A 73 -10.79 15.13 9.01
C SER A 73 -11.24 15.62 10.40
N ASP A 74 -10.44 16.46 11.07
CA ASP A 74 -10.82 17.27 12.25
C ASP A 74 -11.18 18.71 11.87
#